data_AF-A0A635CT50-F1
#
_entry.id   AF-A0A635CT50-F1
#
_cell.length_a   1.000
_cell.length_b   1.000
_cell.length_c   1.000
_cell.angle_alpha   90.00
_cell.angle_beta   90.00
_cell.angle_gamma   90.00
#
_symmetry.space_group_name_H-M   'P 1'
#
loop_
_entity.id
_entity.type
_entity.pdbx_description
1 polymer ?
#
loop_
_entity_poly.entity_id
_entity_poly.type
_entity_poly.pdbx_seq_one_letter_code
_entity_poly.pdbx_strand_id
1 'polypeptide(L)'
;MATLPYMQLYIADYLADTMHLSAEEHGAYLLLMFNYWQTGRAIPKSRLAKIARISSERWGAVEESLREFFIDNGTEWIHERI
;
A
#
# COMPACT_ATOMS: atom_id res chain seq x y z
N MET A 1 9.28 13.73 22.58
CA MET A 1 7.88 13.97 22.17
C MET A 1 7.56 12.95 21.09
N ALA A 2 6.65 12.01 21.32
CA ALA A 2 6.22 11.08 20.27
C ALA A 2 4.77 11.42 19.90
N THR A 3 4.61 12.31 18.93
CA THR A 3 3.40 12.42 18.11
C THR A 3 3.83 12.01 16.70
N LEU A 4 3.01 11.26 15.96
CA LEU A 4 1.88 11.84 15.22
C LEU A 4 0.67 10.89 15.25
N PRO A 5 -0.45 11.21 15.95
CA PRO A 5 -1.70 10.44 15.88
C PRO A 5 -2.50 10.73 14.60
N TYR A 6 -1.88 11.34 13.59
CA TYR A 6 -2.54 11.89 12.41
C TYR A 6 -1.69 11.66 11.16
N MET A 7 -2.27 10.98 10.18
CA MET A 7 -1.75 10.86 8.82
C MET A 7 -2.56 11.80 7.92
N GLN A 8 -1.87 12.70 7.24
CA GLN A 8 -2.51 13.57 6.26
C GLN A 8 -2.77 12.79 4.97
N LEU A 9 -4.04 12.65 4.58
CA LEU A 9 -4.46 12.02 3.33
C LEU A 9 -5.31 12.99 2.52
N TYR A 10 -4.80 13.41 1.37
CA TYR A 10 -5.53 14.26 0.44
C TYR A 10 -6.46 13.39 -0.41
N ILE A 11 -7.75 13.40 -0.07
CA ILE A 11 -8.73 12.49 -0.67
C ILE A 11 -8.90 12.72 -2.17
N ALA A 12 -8.82 13.97 -2.64
CA ALA A 12 -8.93 14.29 -4.07
C ALA A 12 -7.79 13.65 -4.87
N ASP A 13 -6.54 13.81 -4.42
CA ASP A 13 -5.36 13.24 -5.07
C ASP A 13 -5.37 11.71 -5.00
N TYR A 14 -5.73 11.16 -3.83
CA TYR A 14 -5.87 9.72 -3.65
C TYR A 14 -6.87 9.13 -4.64
N LEU A 15 -8.08 9.69 -4.73
CA LEU A 15 -9.09 9.18 -5.65
C LEU A 15 -8.68 9.37 -7.10
N ALA A 16 -8.11 10.52 -7.47
CA ALA A 16 -7.66 10.77 -8.84
C ALA A 16 -6.71 9.68 -9.37
N ASP A 17 -5.81 9.18 -8.52
CA ASP A 17 -4.84 8.15 -8.89
C ASP A 17 -5.36 6.71 -8.71
N THR A 18 -6.50 6.50 -8.04
CA THR A 18 -6.96 5.14 -7.65
C THR A 18 -8.38 4.79 -8.10
N MET A 19 -9.08 5.66 -8.83
CA MET A 19 -10.48 5.43 -9.24
C MET A 19 -10.72 4.15 -10.06
N HIS A 20 -9.69 3.59 -10.70
CA HIS A 20 -9.78 2.34 -11.45
C HIS A 20 -9.69 1.10 -10.56
N LEU A 21 -9.29 1.24 -9.29
CA LEU A 21 -9.18 0.14 -8.36
C LEU A 21 -10.56 -0.34 -7.89
N SER A 22 -10.67 -1.65 -7.72
CA SER A 22 -11.78 -2.26 -6.99
C SER A 22 -11.72 -1.95 -5.49
N ALA A 23 -12.82 -2.22 -4.78
CA ALA A 23 -12.86 -2.04 -3.33
C ALA A 23 -11.81 -2.90 -2.58
N GLU A 24 -11.51 -4.11 -3.08
CA GLU A 24 -10.48 -4.99 -2.52
C GLU A 24 -9.08 -4.36 -2.70
N GLU A 25 -8.77 -3.86 -3.89
CA GLU A 25 -7.48 -3.23 -4.21
C GLU A 25 -7.30 -1.91 -3.46
N HIS A 26 -8.34 -1.09 -3.33
CA HIS A 26 -8.31 0.09 -2.46
C HIS A 26 -7.98 -0.28 -1.01
N GLY A 27 -8.65 -1.29 -0.47
CA GLY A 27 -8.41 -1.76 0.90
C GLY A 27 -6.98 -2.25 1.09
N ALA A 28 -6.49 -3.06 0.15
CA ALA A 28 -5.12 -3.57 0.14
C ALA A 28 -4.10 -2.42 0.07
N TYR A 29 -4.29 -1.46 -0.84
CA TYR A 29 -3.42 -0.30 -0.99
C TYR A 29 -3.35 0.54 0.27
N LEU A 30 -4.50 0.91 0.85
CA LEU A 30 -4.55 1.68 2.10
C LEU A 30 -3.84 0.98 3.25
N LEU A 31 -4.02 -0.34 3.40
CA LEU A 31 -3.35 -1.10 4.47
C LEU A 31 -1.82 -1.11 4.32
N LEU A 32 -1.31 -1.25 3.08
CA LEU A 32 0.12 -1.15 2.79
C LEU A 32 0.63 0.26 3.06
N MET A 33 -0.11 1.28 2.64
CA MET A 33 0.19 2.69 2.87
C MET A 33 0.27 3.01 4.36
N PHE A 34 -0.68 2.52 5.17
CA PHE A 34 -0.67 2.69 6.63
C PHE A 34 0.52 1.99 7.28
N ASN A 35 0.89 0.79 6.82
CA ASN A 35 2.06 0.09 7.31
C ASN A 35 3.35 0.87 7.02
N TYR A 36 3.47 1.39 5.80
CA TYR A 36 4.61 2.21 5.40
C TYR A 36 4.68 3.47 6.25
N TRP A 37 3.58 4.23 6.37
CA TRP A 37 3.51 5.44 7.19
C TRP A 37 3.85 5.19 8.66
N GLN A 38 3.37 4.08 9.24
CA GLN A 38 3.64 3.73 10.64
C GLN A 38 5.11 3.34 10.87
N THR A 39 5.74 2.67 9.91
CA THR A 39 7.08 2.08 10.10
C THR A 39 8.21 2.92 9.50
N GLY A 40 7.91 3.74 8.49
CA GLY A 40 8.89 4.46 7.67
C GLY A 40 9.84 3.54 6.92
N ARG A 41 9.45 2.29 6.63
CA ARG A 41 10.33 1.26 6.06
C ARG A 41 9.69 0.62 4.84
N ALA A 42 10.54 0.23 3.90
CA ALA A 42 10.17 -0.63 2.78
C ALA A 42 9.47 -1.91 3.27
N ILE A 43 8.50 -2.37 2.50
CA ILE A 43 7.69 -3.53 2.84
C ILE A 43 8.25 -4.75 2.10
N PRO A 44 8.77 -5.77 2.81
CA PRO A 44 9.23 -6.99 2.17
C PRO A 44 8.11 -7.69 1.42
N LYS A 45 8.39 -8.17 0.20
CA LYS A 45 7.40 -8.86 -0.64
C LYS A 45 6.72 -10.03 0.05
N SER A 46 7.48 -10.76 0.86
CA SER A 46 6.99 -11.89 1.66
C SER A 46 5.89 -11.51 2.67
N ARG A 47 5.70 -10.21 2.96
CA ARG A 47 4.72 -9.71 3.92
C ARG A 47 3.55 -8.96 3.29
N LEU A 48 3.61 -8.65 1.99
CA LEU A 48 2.61 -7.80 1.33
C LEU A 48 1.19 -8.34 1.48
N ALA A 49 0.95 -9.58 1.05
CA ALA A 49 -0.37 -10.23 1.16
C ALA A 49 -0.91 -10.23 2.60
N LYS A 50 -0.03 -10.49 3.58
CA LYS A 50 -0.39 -10.54 5.00
C LYS A 50 -0.78 -9.16 5.54
N ILE A 51 -0.07 -8.12 5.15
CA ILE A 51 -0.35 -6.74 5.57
C ILE A 51 -1.63 -6.24 4.90
N ALA A 52 -1.79 -6.51 3.60
CA ALA A 52 -2.97 -6.20 2.81
C ALA A 52 -4.21 -7.03 3.21
N ARG A 53 -4.03 -8.06 4.05
CA ARG A 53 -5.08 -9.01 4.48
C ARG A 53 -5.75 -9.75 3.32
N ILE A 54 -4.97 -10.02 2.27
CA ILE A 54 -5.42 -10.78 1.10
C ILE A 54 -4.84 -12.20 1.17
N SER A 55 -5.62 -13.19 0.77
CA SER A 55 -5.14 -14.58 0.70
C SER A 55 -4.05 -14.73 -0.36
N SER A 56 -3.13 -15.68 -0.19
CA SER A 56 -2.07 -15.93 -1.17
C SER A 56 -2.60 -16.25 -2.57
N GLU A 57 -3.78 -16.88 -2.66
CA GLU A 57 -4.45 -17.21 -3.92
C GLU A 57 -4.92 -15.96 -4.67
N ARG A 58 -5.40 -14.95 -3.95
CA ARG A 58 -5.91 -13.69 -4.53
C ARG A 58 -4.83 -12.63 -4.70
N TRP A 59 -3.77 -12.73 -3.91
CA TRP A 59 -2.71 -11.72 -3.86
C TRP A 59 -2.12 -11.42 -5.23
N GLY A 60 -1.88 -12.42 -6.08
CA GLY A 60 -1.28 -12.19 -7.41
C GLY A 60 -2.06 -11.21 -8.28
N ALA A 61 -3.40 -11.27 -8.25
CA ALA A 61 -4.25 -10.35 -9.02
C ALA A 61 -4.23 -8.93 -8.43
N VAL A 62 -4.29 -8.81 -7.11
CA VAL A 62 -4.21 -7.50 -6.41
C VAL A 62 -2.82 -6.89 -6.57
N GLU A 63 -1.77 -7.70 -6.49
CA GLU A 63 -0.37 -7.27 -6.64
C GLU A 63 -0.14 -6.59 -7.99
N GLU A 64 -0.70 -7.16 -9.06
CA GLU A 64 -0.56 -6.64 -10.41
C GLU A 64 -1.08 -5.21 -10.53
N SER A 65 -2.29 -4.96 -10.00
CA SER A 65 -2.89 -3.62 -9.98
C SER A 65 -2.15 -2.65 -9.06
N LEU A 66 -1.60 -3.13 -7.95
CA LEU A 66 -0.93 -2.25 -6.97
C LEU A 66 0.51 -1.92 -7.33
N ARG A 67 1.17 -2.71 -8.20
CA ARG A 67 2.59 -2.54 -8.52
C ARG A 67 2.92 -1.15 -9.05
N GLU A 68 2.00 -0.47 -9.73
CA GLU A 68 2.21 0.88 -10.26
C GLU A 68 2.42 1.96 -9.18
N PHE A 69 1.96 1.73 -7.95
CA PHE A 69 2.07 2.69 -6.85
C PHE A 69 3.35 2.54 -6.02
N PHE A 70 4.18 1.53 -6.29
CA PHE A 70 5.38 1.24 -5.51
C PHE A 70 6.61 1.08 -6.39
N ILE A 71 7.75 1.53 -5.90
CA ILE A 71 9.05 1.12 -6.44
C ILE A 71 9.35 -0.28 -5.95
N ASP A 72 9.48 -1.21 -6.89
CA ASP A 72 9.90 -2.58 -6.64
C ASP A 72 11.43 -2.72 -6.82
N ASN A 73 12.16 -2.96 -5.73
CA ASN A 73 13.61 -3.17 -5.77
C ASN A 73 14.02 -4.65 -5.95
N GLY A 74 13.05 -5.53 -6.23
CA GLY A 74 13.21 -6.98 -6.33
C GLY A 74 12.78 -7.72 -5.07
N THR A 75 13.08 -7.18 -3.89
CA THR A 75 12.81 -7.84 -2.59
C THR A 75 11.74 -7.14 -1.76
N GLU A 76 11.54 -5.84 -1.97
CA GLU A 76 10.69 -4.98 -1.17
C GLU A 76 9.97 -3.96 -2.06
N TRP A 77 8.84 -3.49 -1.56
CA TRP A 77 8.11 -2.36 -2.12
C TRP A 77 8.37 -1.10 -1.30
N ILE A 78 8.71 -0.03 -2.01
CA ILE A 78 8.97 1.30 -1.46
C ILE A 78 7.87 2.23 -1.98
N HIS A 79 7.26 2.98 -1.08
CA HIS A 79 6.28 4.00 -1.46
C HIS A 79 6.97 5.36 -1.55
N GLU A 80 6.94 6.02 -2.71
CA GLU A 80 7.70 7.28 -2.90
C GLU A 80 7.07 8.48 -2.21
N ARG A 81 5.74 8.49 -2.10
CA ARG A 81 4.99 9.69 -1.71
C ARG A 81 4.80 9.87 -0.20
N ILE A 82 5.24 8.89 0.62
CA ILE A 82 4.99 8.84 2.07
C ILE A 82 6.28 8.42 2.77
#